data_AF-A0A3N5IBZ8-F1
#
_entry.id   AF-A0A3N5IBZ8-F1
#
_cell.length_a   1.000
_cell.length_b   1.000
_cell.length_c   1.000
_cell.angle_alpha   90.00
_cell.angle_beta   90.00
_cell.angle_gamma   90.00
#
_symmetry.space_group_name_H-M   'P 1'
#
loop_
_entity.id
_entity.type
_entity.pdbx_description
1 polymer ?
#
loop_
_entity_poly.entity_id
_entity_poly.type
_entity_poly.pdbx_seq_one_letter_code
_entity_poly.pdbx_strand_id
1 'polypeptide(L)'
;MKGYLKQFREGAVLEKEKTPGKAPHKKKSTIREYAESIGIAILLALLIRAFVVQAFKIPSGSMKPTLQIGDHILVNKFIYGVKLRIPFTSLNYNLIPIRQPQRDDVIVFIYPVDPKKDFIKRVIGLPGDTVQVTDKKVFINNQPFEDVHGFHSDQNVIPYYEQPRDSLGHIKVPPNKLFVMGDNRDESYDSRYWGFVDQKAIIGQAFIIYWSWDRLNFGVRWNRLGSLIK
;
A
#
# COMPACT_ATOMS: atom_id res chain seq x y z
N MET A 1 -18.68 109.14 38.87
CA MET A 1 -19.90 108.83 38.09
C MET A 1 -19.80 107.39 37.60
N LYS A 2 -20.83 106.57 37.88
CA LYS A 2 -21.40 105.40 37.15
C LYS A 2 -20.43 104.61 36.23
N GLY A 3 -20.25 103.29 36.30
CA GLY A 3 -21.20 102.21 36.61
C GLY A 3 -21.47 101.36 35.35
N TYR A 4 -21.28 100.04 35.50
CA TYR A 4 -21.99 98.92 34.84
C TYR A 4 -21.50 98.21 33.55
N LEU A 5 -21.59 96.85 33.64
CA LEU A 5 -21.71 95.75 32.65
C LEU A 5 -20.39 95.14 32.09
N LYS A 6 -19.87 93.98 32.52
CA LYS A 6 -20.35 92.57 32.67
C LYS A 6 -20.14 91.72 31.40
N GLN A 7 -19.31 90.66 31.57
CA GLN A 7 -19.51 89.26 31.13
C GLN A 7 -18.65 88.66 29.99
N PHE A 8 -18.31 87.37 30.20
CA PHE A 8 -17.75 86.32 29.32
C PHE A 8 -16.21 86.28 29.17
N ARG A 9 -15.50 85.16 29.34
CA ARG A 9 -15.87 83.74 29.22
C ARG A 9 -14.83 82.86 29.94
N GLU A 10 -15.30 81.86 30.66
CA GLU A 10 -14.51 80.83 31.34
C GLU A 10 -13.67 80.02 30.35
N GLY A 11 -12.40 79.76 30.70
CA GLY A 11 -11.51 78.89 29.95
C GLY A 11 -11.98 77.43 30.08
N ALA A 12 -12.50 76.89 28.98
CA ALA A 12 -12.87 75.49 28.85
C ALA A 12 -11.63 74.60 29.02
N VAL A 13 -11.64 73.77 30.08
CA VAL A 13 -10.73 72.64 30.23
C VAL A 13 -11.10 71.62 29.16
N LEU A 14 -10.20 71.43 28.18
CA LEU A 14 -10.34 70.40 27.15
C LEU A 14 -10.11 69.02 27.78
N GLU A 15 -11.20 68.33 28.08
CA GLU A 15 -11.21 66.91 28.42
C GLU A 15 -10.80 66.10 27.19
N LYS A 16 -9.62 65.48 27.22
CA LYS A 16 -9.15 64.59 26.15
C LYS A 16 -10.00 63.32 26.14
N GLU A 17 -10.84 63.14 25.12
CA GLU A 17 -11.46 61.86 24.82
C GLU A 17 -10.40 60.76 24.66
N LYS A 18 -10.46 59.75 25.53
CA LYS A 18 -9.72 58.49 25.35
C LYS A 18 -10.41 57.68 24.25
N THR A 19 -9.86 57.69 23.04
CA THR A 19 -10.22 56.72 22.00
C THR A 19 -10.04 55.28 22.52
N PRO A 20 -11.01 54.37 22.33
CA PRO A 20 -10.88 52.99 22.80
C PRO A 20 -9.77 52.31 22.01
N GLY A 21 -8.72 51.92 22.73
CA GLY A 21 -7.60 51.17 22.15
C GLY A 21 -8.11 49.88 21.51
N LYS A 22 -7.85 49.73 20.21
CA LYS A 22 -8.01 48.43 19.53
C LYS A 22 -7.17 47.41 20.30
N ALA A 23 -7.83 46.37 20.81
CA ALA A 23 -7.16 45.28 21.53
C ALA A 23 -6.01 44.75 20.66
N PRO A 24 -4.81 44.54 21.23
CA PRO A 24 -3.67 44.09 20.45
C PRO A 24 -4.00 42.71 19.89
N HIS A 25 -4.04 42.60 18.56
CA HIS A 25 -4.14 41.33 17.87
C HIS A 25 -2.89 40.53 18.28
N LYS A 26 -3.05 39.57 19.19
CA LYS A 26 -1.96 38.67 19.60
C LYS A 26 -1.47 37.96 18.35
N LYS A 27 -0.37 38.45 17.77
CA LYS A 27 0.33 37.78 16.68
C LYS A 27 0.60 36.35 17.16
N LYS A 28 0.04 35.36 16.46
CA LYS A 28 0.35 33.97 16.74
C LYS A 28 1.89 33.85 16.65
N SER A 29 2.51 33.21 17.64
CA SER A 29 3.95 33.00 17.62
C SER A 29 4.28 32.18 16.36
N THR A 30 5.22 32.64 15.54
CA THR A 30 5.64 31.97 14.30
C THR A 30 6.01 30.50 14.54
N ILE A 31 6.52 30.18 15.73
CA ILE A 31 6.82 28.81 16.18
C ILE A 31 5.54 27.96 16.27
N ARG A 32 4.42 28.53 16.71
CA ARG A 32 3.14 27.83 16.80
C ARG A 32 2.57 27.51 15.42
N GLU A 33 2.73 28.40 14.45
CA GLU A 33 2.28 28.17 13.06
C GLU A 33 3.06 27.03 12.39
N TYR A 34 4.39 26.98 12.59
CA TYR A 34 5.20 25.85 12.15
C TYR A 34 4.81 24.55 12.86
N ALA A 35 4.58 24.58 14.18
CA ALA A 35 4.15 23.40 14.93
C ALA A 35 2.77 22.90 14.50
N GLU A 36 1.79 23.79 14.30
CA GLU A 36 0.46 23.46 13.78
C GLU A 36 0.58 22.78 12.40
N SER A 37 1.42 23.31 11.50
CA SER A 37 1.62 22.76 10.15
C SER A 37 2.29 21.38 10.15
N ILE A 38 3.36 21.21 10.93
CA ILE A 38 4.05 19.92 11.10
C ILE A 38 3.10 18.90 11.72
N GLY A 39 2.30 19.30 12.71
CA GLY A 39 1.29 18.46 13.33
C GLY A 39 0.25 17.95 12.32
N ILE A 40 -0.27 18.84 11.47
CA ILE A 40 -1.20 18.47 10.40
C ILE A 40 -0.54 17.52 9.40
N ALA A 41 0.71 17.79 9.00
CA ALA A 41 1.43 16.92 8.07
C ALA A 41 1.65 15.51 8.63
N ILE A 42 2.02 15.39 9.92
CA ILE A 42 2.16 14.10 10.60
C ILE A 42 0.81 13.39 10.70
N LEU A 43 -0.26 14.11 11.06
CA LEU A 43 -1.60 13.54 11.12
C LEU A 43 -2.05 12.99 9.77
N LEU A 44 -1.86 13.76 8.70
CA LEU A 44 -2.16 13.32 7.33
C LEU A 44 -1.31 12.12 6.93
N ALA A 45 -0.01 12.12 7.22
CA ALA A 45 0.87 10.98 6.94
C ALA A 45 0.43 9.72 7.70
N LEU A 46 -0.02 9.85 8.96
CA LEU A 46 -0.56 8.74 9.74
C LEU A 46 -1.89 8.23 9.19
N LEU A 47 -2.77 9.11 8.72
CA LEU A 47 -4.02 8.71 8.04
C LEU A 47 -3.73 7.98 6.73
N ILE A 48 -2.83 8.52 5.90
CA ILE A 48 -2.38 7.87 4.66
C ILE A 48 -1.76 6.51 4.97
N ARG A 49 -0.92 6.40 6.00
CA ARG A 49 -0.34 5.12 6.43
C ARG A 49 -1.38 4.15 6.99
N ALA A 50 -2.38 4.63 7.73
CA ALA A 50 -3.40 3.77 8.32
C ALA A 50 -4.28 3.15 7.23
N PHE A 51 -4.62 3.91 6.20
CA PHE A 51 -5.66 3.52 5.25
C PHE A 51 -5.12 3.21 3.84
N VAL A 52 -4.10 3.91 3.35
CA VAL A 52 -3.63 3.85 1.95
C VAL A 52 -2.52 2.84 1.75
N VAL A 53 -1.46 2.93 2.54
CA VAL A 53 -0.20 2.25 2.26
C VAL A 53 0.23 1.39 3.42
N GLN A 54 0.55 0.13 3.13
CA GLN A 54 1.17 -0.79 4.09
C GLN A 54 2.59 -1.13 3.67
N ALA A 55 3.51 -1.14 4.64
CA ALA A 55 4.89 -1.54 4.41
C ALA A 55 5.07 -3.03 4.75
N PHE A 56 5.77 -3.77 3.88
CA PHE A 56 6.15 -5.16 4.10
C PHE A 56 7.64 -5.36 3.85
N LYS A 57 8.22 -6.35 4.53
CA LYS A 57 9.58 -6.81 4.29
C LYS A 57 9.54 -8.18 3.64
N ILE A 58 10.33 -8.39 2.60
CA ILE A 58 10.41 -9.65 1.84
C ILE A 58 11.36 -10.63 2.53
N PRO A 59 10.87 -11.76 3.06
CA PRO A 59 11.69 -12.71 3.80
C PRO A 59 12.19 -13.87 2.94
N SER A 60 11.57 -14.14 1.78
CA SER A 60 11.84 -15.34 0.95
C SER A 60 12.15 -14.99 -0.51
N GLY A 61 12.70 -15.97 -1.23
CA GLY A 61 13.13 -15.83 -2.63
C GLY A 61 12.10 -16.21 -3.69
N SER A 62 10.85 -16.49 -3.31
CA SER A 62 9.81 -16.99 -4.23
C SER A 62 9.41 -16.01 -5.35
N MET A 63 9.72 -14.73 -5.18
CA MET A 63 9.43 -13.67 -6.15
C MET A 63 10.71 -13.17 -6.85
N LYS A 64 11.84 -13.89 -6.76
CA LYS A 64 13.04 -13.54 -7.54
C LYS A 64 12.76 -13.70 -9.04
N PRO A 65 13.37 -12.86 -9.91
CA PRO A 65 14.26 -11.74 -9.59
C PRO A 65 13.54 -10.43 -9.21
N THR A 66 12.21 -10.36 -9.42
CA THR A 66 11.38 -9.16 -9.18
C THR A 66 11.53 -8.62 -7.77
N LEU A 67 11.40 -9.48 -6.76
CA LEU A 67 11.62 -9.15 -5.35
C LEU A 67 12.72 -10.04 -4.76
N GLN A 68 13.64 -9.40 -4.03
CA GLN A 68 14.75 -10.07 -3.38
C GLN A 68 14.58 -10.08 -1.86
N ILE A 69 15.18 -11.07 -1.21
CA ILE A 69 15.23 -11.16 0.25
C ILE A 69 15.88 -9.88 0.80
N GLY A 70 15.20 -9.22 1.74
CA GLY A 70 15.64 -7.94 2.33
C GLY A 70 15.07 -6.69 1.66
N ASP A 71 14.30 -6.83 0.57
CA ASP A 71 13.50 -5.72 0.05
C ASP A 71 12.41 -5.32 1.02
N HIS A 72 12.14 -4.03 1.10
CA HIS A 72 10.98 -3.46 1.76
C HIS A 72 10.11 -2.77 0.72
N ILE A 73 8.85 -3.16 0.70
CA ILE A 73 7.90 -2.75 -0.32
C ILE A 73 6.76 -1.96 0.30
N LEU A 74 6.16 -1.09 -0.50
CA LEU A 74 4.88 -0.48 -0.19
C LEU A 74 3.78 -1.15 -0.99
N VAL A 75 2.66 -1.37 -0.31
CA VAL A 75 1.48 -2.05 -0.82
C VAL A 75 0.31 -1.09 -0.75
N ASN A 76 -0.39 -0.93 -1.87
CA ASN A 76 -1.60 -0.14 -1.97
C ASN A 76 -2.81 -0.99 -1.56
N LYS A 77 -3.44 -0.63 -0.45
CA LYS A 77 -4.57 -1.36 0.13
C LYS A 77 -5.90 -1.03 -0.57
N PHE A 78 -5.99 0.13 -1.23
CA PHE A 78 -7.27 0.67 -1.69
C PHE A 78 -7.84 0.03 -2.94
N ILE A 79 -6.98 -0.52 -3.80
CA ILE A 79 -7.38 -0.76 -5.17
C ILE A 79 -8.37 -1.92 -5.33
N TYR A 80 -8.31 -2.94 -4.47
CA TYR A 80 -9.14 -4.15 -4.59
C TYR A 80 -10.34 -4.19 -3.65
N GLY A 81 -10.70 -3.04 -3.07
CA GLY A 81 -11.77 -2.94 -2.08
C GLY A 81 -11.23 -3.11 -0.66
N VAL A 82 -11.37 -2.06 0.13
CA VAL A 82 -10.84 -2.01 1.50
C VAL A 82 -11.85 -2.60 2.46
N LYS A 83 -11.42 -3.57 3.27
CA LYS A 83 -11.99 -3.77 4.61
C LYS A 83 -11.46 -2.64 5.49
N LEU A 84 -12.23 -1.57 5.60
CA LEU A 84 -11.79 -0.43 6.41
C LEU A 84 -11.90 -0.84 7.88
N ARG A 85 -10.78 -1.28 8.47
CA ARG A 85 -10.68 -1.52 9.90
C ARG A 85 -10.22 -0.23 10.56
N ILE A 86 -11.17 0.52 11.11
CA ILE A 86 -10.86 1.74 11.85
C ILE A 86 -10.15 1.32 13.16
N PRO A 87 -8.95 1.86 13.46
CA PRO A 87 -8.26 1.61 14.73
C PRO A 87 -9.21 1.90 15.91
N PHE A 88 -9.22 1.04 16.92
CA PHE A 88 -10.05 1.18 18.13
C PHE A 88 -11.57 1.02 17.93
N THR A 89 -12.04 0.49 16.79
CA THR A 89 -13.47 0.17 16.61
C THR A 89 -13.66 -1.21 15.97
N SER A 90 -14.86 -1.79 16.12
CA SER A 90 -15.27 -3.07 15.50
C SER A 90 -15.96 -2.89 14.14
N LEU A 91 -15.98 -1.67 13.58
CA LEU A 91 -16.64 -1.37 12.31
C LEU A 91 -15.79 -1.89 11.14
N ASN A 92 -16.39 -2.73 10.31
CA ASN A 92 -15.82 -3.21 9.05
C ASN A 92 -16.73 -2.75 7.90
N TYR A 93 -16.27 -1.79 7.11
CA TYR A 93 -16.96 -1.42 5.87
C TYR A 93 -16.35 -2.18 4.70
N ASN A 94 -17.20 -2.80 3.89
CA ASN A 94 -16.82 -3.30 2.56
C ASN A 94 -16.96 -2.15 1.58
N LEU A 95 -15.84 -1.50 1.25
CA LEU A 95 -15.83 -0.48 0.21
C LEU A 95 -15.88 -1.15 -1.18
N ILE A 96 -16.57 -0.50 -2.12
CA ILE A 96 -16.66 -0.93 -3.51
C ILE A 96 -15.23 -1.02 -4.08
N PRO A 97 -14.82 -2.16 -4.68
CA PRO A 97 -13.50 -2.29 -5.26
C PRO A 97 -13.30 -1.26 -6.38
N ILE A 98 -12.21 -0.50 -6.30
CA ILE A 98 -11.85 0.52 -7.31
C ILE A 98 -11.47 -0.17 -8.62
N ARG A 99 -10.77 -1.29 -8.52
CA ARG A 99 -10.33 -2.13 -9.64
C ARG A 99 -10.40 -3.60 -9.24
N GLN A 100 -10.69 -4.49 -10.18
CA GLN A 100 -10.54 -5.93 -9.97
C GLN A 100 -9.08 -6.36 -10.16
N PRO A 101 -8.60 -7.40 -9.46
CA PRO A 101 -7.30 -8.00 -9.75
C PRO A 101 -7.17 -8.37 -11.22
N GLN A 102 -6.06 -7.98 -11.83
CA GLN A 102 -5.70 -8.27 -13.20
C GLN A 102 -4.54 -9.26 -13.22
N ARG A 103 -4.38 -9.90 -14.38
CA ARG A 103 -3.22 -10.76 -14.63
C ARG A 103 -1.94 -9.93 -14.48
N ASP A 104 -0.90 -10.57 -14.00
CA ASP A 104 0.41 -10.01 -13.67
C ASP A 104 0.43 -9.06 -12.46
N ASP A 105 -0.68 -8.78 -11.80
CA ASP A 105 -0.64 -8.02 -10.55
C ASP A 105 0.17 -8.76 -9.47
N VAL A 106 1.12 -8.07 -8.83
CA VAL A 106 1.82 -8.58 -7.65
C VAL A 106 1.03 -8.21 -6.40
N ILE A 107 0.42 -9.21 -5.76
CA ILE A 107 -0.50 -9.01 -4.64
C ILE A 107 0.03 -9.59 -3.34
N VAL A 108 -0.23 -8.88 -2.24
CA VAL A 108 -0.10 -9.41 -0.87
C VAL A 108 -1.47 -9.87 -0.41
N PHE A 109 -1.55 -11.08 0.14
CA PHE A 109 -2.79 -11.69 0.59
C PHE A 109 -2.58 -12.58 1.82
N ILE A 110 -3.65 -12.81 2.55
CA ILE A 110 -3.67 -13.75 3.68
C ILE A 110 -3.59 -15.18 3.13
N TYR A 111 -2.61 -15.95 3.58
CA TYR A 111 -2.39 -17.31 3.12
C TYR A 111 -3.62 -18.21 3.45
N PRO A 112 -4.22 -18.89 2.46
CA PRO A 112 -5.49 -19.61 2.67
C PRO A 112 -5.45 -20.75 3.68
N VAL A 113 -4.30 -21.42 3.86
CA VAL A 113 -4.18 -22.57 4.77
C VAL A 113 -3.83 -22.14 6.20
N ASP A 114 -3.05 -21.06 6.35
CA ASP A 114 -2.70 -20.49 7.66
C ASP A 114 -2.89 -18.97 7.65
N PRO A 115 -4.07 -18.47 8.09
CA PRO A 115 -4.40 -17.04 8.06
C PRO A 115 -3.53 -16.13 8.94
N LYS A 116 -2.60 -16.70 9.72
CA LYS A 116 -1.60 -15.92 10.48
C LYS A 116 -0.43 -15.45 9.62
N LYS A 117 -0.35 -15.90 8.36
CA LYS A 117 0.75 -15.61 7.44
C LYS A 117 0.25 -14.80 6.24
N ASP A 118 1.04 -13.80 5.87
CA ASP A 118 0.85 -13.01 4.66
C ASP A 118 1.81 -13.50 3.57
N PHE A 119 1.29 -13.70 2.37
CA PHE A 119 2.05 -14.15 1.21
C PHE A 119 2.02 -13.09 0.12
N ILE A 120 3.07 -13.06 -0.70
CA ILE A 120 3.16 -12.22 -1.89
C ILE A 120 3.42 -13.11 -3.11
N LYS A 121 2.59 -12.96 -4.14
CA LYS A 121 2.63 -13.73 -5.39
C LYS A 121 2.09 -12.88 -6.55
N ARG A 122 2.37 -13.32 -7.78
CA ARG A 122 1.82 -12.75 -9.01
C ARG A 122 0.53 -13.44 -9.40
N VAL A 123 -0.47 -12.68 -9.82
CA VAL A 123 -1.73 -13.21 -10.35
C VAL A 123 -1.49 -13.81 -11.73
N ILE A 124 -1.67 -15.12 -11.85
CA ILE A 124 -1.53 -15.85 -13.11
C ILE A 124 -2.87 -16.22 -13.70
N GLY A 125 -3.86 -16.64 -12.90
CA GLY A 125 -5.20 -17.01 -13.38
C GLY A 125 -6.31 -16.18 -12.73
N LEU A 126 -7.23 -15.70 -13.56
CA LEU A 126 -8.40 -14.91 -13.16
C LEU A 126 -9.66 -15.79 -13.07
N PRO A 127 -10.75 -15.33 -12.43
CA PRO A 127 -11.99 -16.11 -12.37
C PRO A 127 -12.46 -16.56 -13.75
N GLY A 128 -12.75 -17.86 -13.88
CA GLY A 128 -13.19 -18.47 -15.13
C GLY A 128 -12.07 -19.03 -16.01
N ASP A 129 -10.81 -18.63 -15.79
CA ASP A 129 -9.67 -19.20 -16.52
C ASP A 129 -9.50 -20.69 -16.20
N THR A 130 -9.04 -21.45 -17.19
CA THR A 130 -8.47 -22.78 -16.98
C THR A 130 -6.95 -22.66 -17.03
N VAL A 131 -6.28 -22.94 -15.91
CA VAL A 131 -4.82 -22.94 -15.81
C VAL A 131 -4.31 -24.38 -15.91
N GLN A 132 -3.21 -24.57 -16.63
CA GLN A 132 -2.48 -25.83 -16.71
C GLN A 132 -0.98 -25.52 -16.67
N VAL A 133 -0.20 -26.41 -16.07
CA VAL A 133 1.27 -26.37 -16.17
C VAL A 133 1.74 -27.68 -16.80
N THR A 134 2.61 -27.61 -17.79
CA THR A 134 3.18 -28.80 -18.44
C THR A 134 4.64 -28.53 -18.76
N ASP A 135 5.52 -29.37 -18.23
CA ASP A 135 6.97 -29.26 -18.36
C ASP A 135 7.45 -27.82 -18.12
N LYS A 136 7.08 -27.26 -16.96
CA LYS A 136 7.37 -25.89 -16.50
C LYS A 136 6.64 -24.76 -17.24
N LYS A 137 5.99 -25.03 -18.36
CA LYS A 137 5.26 -24.02 -19.14
C LYS A 137 3.84 -23.86 -18.64
N VAL A 138 3.40 -22.61 -18.51
CA VAL A 138 2.03 -22.27 -18.11
C VAL A 138 1.16 -22.12 -19.35
N PHE A 139 -0.05 -22.67 -19.27
CA PHE A 139 -1.10 -22.51 -20.27
C PHE A 139 -2.35 -21.96 -19.59
N ILE A 140 -3.02 -21.04 -20.28
CA ILE A 140 -4.26 -20.41 -19.83
C ILE A 140 -5.29 -20.56 -20.94
N ASN A 141 -6.43 -21.16 -20.62
CA ASN A 141 -7.50 -21.47 -21.58
C ASN A 141 -6.95 -22.24 -22.80
N ASN A 142 -6.09 -23.23 -22.53
CA ASN A 142 -5.40 -24.07 -23.52
C ASN A 142 -4.45 -23.33 -24.48
N GLN A 143 -4.14 -22.06 -24.22
CA GLN A 143 -3.15 -21.29 -24.97
C GLN A 143 -1.87 -21.12 -24.14
N PRO A 144 -0.68 -21.14 -24.77
CA PRO A 144 0.57 -20.87 -24.06
C PRO A 144 0.53 -19.46 -23.46
N PHE A 145 0.82 -19.35 -22.17
CA PHE A 145 0.91 -18.06 -21.48
C PHE A 145 2.31 -17.47 -21.69
N GLU A 146 2.37 -16.24 -22.20
CA GLU A 146 3.63 -15.52 -22.32
C GLU A 146 4.09 -15.03 -20.95
N ASP A 147 5.01 -15.80 -20.37
CA ASP A 147 5.41 -15.63 -18.99
C ASP A 147 6.62 -14.72 -18.83
N VAL A 148 6.40 -13.42 -19.02
CA VAL A 148 7.45 -12.39 -19.02
C VAL A 148 8.22 -12.32 -17.69
N HIS A 149 7.56 -12.65 -16.57
CA HIS A 149 8.13 -12.55 -15.23
C HIS A 149 8.56 -13.90 -14.63
N GLY A 150 8.21 -15.01 -15.28
CA GLY A 150 8.60 -16.34 -14.85
C GLY A 150 10.10 -16.55 -14.94
N PHE A 151 10.68 -17.00 -13.84
CA PHE A 151 12.08 -17.37 -13.72
C PHE A 151 12.18 -18.83 -13.27
N HIS A 152 12.96 -19.61 -14.03
CA HIS A 152 13.34 -20.97 -13.68
C HIS A 152 14.83 -20.99 -13.36
N SER A 153 15.18 -21.48 -12.16
CA SER A 153 16.56 -21.64 -11.72
C SER A 153 17.26 -22.83 -12.36
N ASP A 154 16.50 -23.81 -12.85
CA ASP A 154 17.03 -25.03 -13.45
C ASP A 154 16.17 -25.50 -14.65
N GLN A 155 16.71 -26.42 -15.45
CA GLN A 155 16.00 -27.03 -16.58
C GLN A 155 15.34 -28.38 -16.23
N ASN A 156 15.53 -28.89 -15.01
CA ASN A 156 15.08 -30.21 -14.61
C ASN A 156 13.57 -30.22 -14.41
N VAL A 157 12.86 -31.07 -15.14
CA VAL A 157 11.42 -31.27 -14.98
C VAL A 157 11.18 -32.33 -13.92
N ILE A 158 10.40 -31.98 -12.90
CA ILE A 158 9.99 -32.88 -11.83
C ILE A 158 8.64 -33.49 -12.19
N PRO A 159 8.53 -34.83 -12.21
CA PRO A 159 7.28 -35.50 -12.51
C PRO A 159 6.15 -35.15 -11.52
N TYR A 160 4.92 -35.11 -12.04
CA TYR A 160 3.73 -34.75 -11.23
C TYR A 160 3.54 -35.60 -9.97
N TYR A 161 3.88 -36.90 -10.03
CA TYR A 161 3.71 -37.81 -8.90
C TYR A 161 4.63 -37.48 -7.72
N GLU A 162 5.70 -36.70 -7.95
CA GLU A 162 6.56 -36.18 -6.87
C GLU A 162 6.01 -34.86 -6.34
N GLN A 163 5.67 -33.92 -7.24
CA GLN A 163 5.04 -32.66 -6.88
C GLN A 163 4.39 -31.92 -8.07
N PRO A 164 3.40 -31.04 -7.82
CA PRO A 164 2.70 -30.29 -8.86
C PRO A 164 3.48 -29.10 -9.44
N ARG A 165 4.78 -28.99 -9.16
CA ARG A 165 5.62 -27.82 -9.49
C ARG A 165 5.66 -27.55 -10.99
N ASP A 166 5.98 -28.58 -11.77
CA ASP A 166 6.29 -28.46 -13.21
C ASP A 166 5.21 -29.05 -14.10
N SER A 167 4.32 -29.84 -13.52
CA SER A 167 3.18 -30.42 -14.20
C SER A 167 1.97 -30.26 -13.29
N LEU A 168 0.94 -29.59 -13.75
CA LEU A 168 -0.33 -29.42 -13.05
C LEU A 168 -1.43 -29.63 -14.08
N GLY A 169 -2.36 -30.53 -13.75
CA GLY A 169 -3.53 -30.77 -14.60
C GLY A 169 -4.39 -29.51 -14.80
N HIS A 170 -5.39 -29.62 -15.68
CA HIS A 170 -6.32 -28.53 -15.93
C HIS A 170 -7.11 -28.19 -14.67
N ILE A 171 -6.98 -26.96 -14.21
CA ILE A 171 -7.72 -26.45 -13.06
C ILE A 171 -8.49 -25.19 -13.47
N LYS A 172 -9.80 -25.21 -13.26
CA LYS A 172 -10.65 -24.05 -13.52
C LYS A 172 -10.67 -23.15 -12.29
N VAL A 173 -10.31 -21.88 -12.46
CA VAL A 173 -10.33 -20.88 -11.39
C VAL A 173 -11.79 -20.53 -11.06
N PRO A 174 -12.26 -20.77 -9.82
CA PRO A 174 -13.64 -20.48 -9.45
C PRO A 174 -13.96 -18.98 -9.47
N PRO A 175 -15.26 -18.61 -9.51
CA PRO A 175 -15.68 -17.23 -9.30
C PRO A 175 -15.09 -16.63 -8.01
N ASN A 176 -14.68 -15.35 -8.06
CA ASN A 176 -14.08 -14.61 -6.94
C ASN A 176 -12.78 -15.20 -6.38
N LYS A 177 -12.13 -16.11 -7.11
CA LYS A 177 -10.83 -16.67 -6.75
C LYS A 177 -9.75 -16.27 -7.76
N LEU A 178 -8.50 -16.43 -7.35
CA LEU A 178 -7.32 -16.22 -8.19
C LEU A 178 -6.38 -17.41 -8.10
N PHE A 179 -5.70 -17.71 -9.20
CA PHE A 179 -4.54 -18.59 -9.22
C PHE A 179 -3.28 -17.74 -9.26
N VAL A 180 -2.37 -17.93 -8.31
CA VAL A 180 -1.18 -17.09 -8.15
C VAL A 180 0.09 -17.93 -8.13
N MET A 181 1.17 -17.41 -8.70
CA MET A 181 2.47 -18.08 -8.74
C MET A 181 3.57 -17.12 -8.29
N GLY A 182 4.66 -17.67 -7.77
CA GLY A 182 5.87 -16.88 -7.56
C GLY A 182 6.59 -16.66 -8.87
N ASP A 183 7.31 -15.55 -9.00
CA ASP A 183 8.15 -15.31 -10.17
C ASP A 183 9.28 -16.33 -10.24
N ASN A 184 9.82 -16.77 -9.10
CA ASN A 184 10.76 -17.88 -9.05
C ASN A 184 10.00 -19.21 -9.01
N ARG A 185 9.75 -19.76 -10.19
CA ARG A 185 8.85 -20.90 -10.42
C ARG A 185 9.33 -22.19 -9.80
N ASP A 186 10.63 -22.35 -9.71
CA ASP A 186 11.26 -23.55 -9.16
C ASP A 186 11.32 -23.51 -7.62
N GLU A 187 11.20 -22.32 -7.01
CA GLU A 187 11.39 -22.05 -5.58
C GLU A 187 10.21 -21.26 -4.98
N SER A 188 9.00 -21.64 -5.36
CA SER A 188 7.78 -20.96 -4.91
C SER A 188 6.70 -21.94 -4.47
N TYR A 189 6.35 -21.85 -3.19
CA TYR A 189 5.17 -22.48 -2.63
C TYR A 189 3.93 -21.58 -2.86
N ASP A 190 3.17 -21.91 -3.89
CA ASP A 190 2.08 -21.09 -4.45
C ASP A 190 0.85 -21.93 -4.86
N SER A 191 -0.04 -21.38 -5.69
CA SER A 191 -1.33 -22.01 -6.01
C SER A 191 -1.22 -23.41 -6.61
N ARG A 192 -0.06 -23.78 -7.17
CA ARG A 192 0.21 -25.16 -7.60
C ARG A 192 0.11 -26.18 -6.46
N TYR A 193 0.39 -25.76 -5.22
CA TYR A 193 0.41 -26.63 -4.04
C TYR A 193 -0.86 -26.53 -3.19
N TRP A 194 -1.44 -25.35 -3.03
CA TRP A 194 -2.55 -25.10 -2.10
C TRP A 194 -3.85 -24.60 -2.77
N GLY A 195 -3.87 -24.46 -4.09
CA GLY A 195 -5.06 -24.04 -4.83
C GLY A 195 -5.24 -22.52 -4.88
N PHE A 196 -6.45 -22.01 -4.65
CA PHE A 196 -6.81 -20.65 -5.05
C PHE A 196 -6.86 -19.63 -3.90
N VAL A 197 -6.58 -18.36 -4.21
CA VAL A 197 -6.72 -17.23 -3.28
C VAL A 197 -8.13 -16.65 -3.41
N ASP A 198 -8.78 -16.36 -2.29
CA ASP A 198 -10.01 -15.55 -2.31
C ASP A 198 -9.67 -14.08 -2.61
N GLN A 199 -10.37 -13.44 -3.54
CA GLN A 199 -10.18 -12.01 -3.79
C GLN A 199 -10.38 -11.16 -2.51
N LYS A 200 -11.22 -11.61 -1.57
CA LYS A 200 -11.43 -10.96 -0.27
C LYS A 200 -10.29 -11.17 0.74
N ALA A 201 -9.34 -12.05 0.44
CA ALA A 201 -8.13 -12.28 1.23
C ALA A 201 -6.97 -11.37 0.79
N ILE A 202 -7.13 -10.62 -0.30
CA ILE A 202 -6.11 -9.68 -0.78
C ILE A 202 -6.01 -8.51 0.20
N ILE A 203 -4.78 -8.21 0.62
CA ILE A 203 -4.43 -7.06 1.46
C ILE A 203 -4.16 -5.84 0.58
N GLY A 204 -3.50 -6.04 -0.57
CA GLY A 204 -3.27 -4.98 -1.56
C GLY A 204 -2.27 -5.37 -2.65
N GLN A 205 -2.01 -4.44 -3.58
CA GLN A 205 -1.00 -4.61 -4.63
C GLN A 205 0.32 -3.97 -4.22
N ALA A 206 1.42 -4.72 -4.36
CA ALA A 206 2.76 -4.20 -4.21
C ALA A 206 3.11 -3.31 -5.42
N PHE A 207 3.63 -2.11 -5.18
CA PHE A 207 3.87 -1.15 -6.27
C PHE A 207 5.28 -0.54 -6.31
N ILE A 208 6.00 -0.48 -5.19
CA ILE A 208 7.35 0.10 -5.15
C ILE A 208 8.22 -0.55 -4.08
N ILE A 209 9.51 -0.67 -4.37
CA ILE A 209 10.56 -1.01 -3.39
C ILE A 209 11.12 0.31 -2.82
N TYR A 210 10.92 0.58 -1.53
CA TYR A 210 11.40 1.82 -0.90
C TYR A 210 12.73 1.64 -0.15
N TRP A 211 13.10 0.40 0.16
CA TRP A 211 14.39 0.08 0.77
C TRP A 211 14.83 -1.33 0.40
N SER A 212 16.14 -1.56 0.33
CA SER A 212 16.68 -2.86 -0.04
C SER A 212 18.04 -3.10 0.60
N TRP A 213 18.14 -4.12 1.44
CA TRP A 213 19.37 -4.49 2.13
C TRP A 213 19.80 -5.91 1.77
N ASP A 214 21.05 -6.05 1.34
CA ASP A 214 21.69 -7.34 1.15
C ASP A 214 22.44 -7.75 2.42
N ARG A 215 21.96 -8.82 3.06
CA ARG A 215 22.59 -9.36 4.26
C ARG A 215 23.90 -10.09 3.98
N LEU A 216 24.07 -10.65 2.78
CA LEU A 216 25.27 -11.41 2.43
C LEU A 216 26.43 -10.47 2.13
N ASN A 217 26.15 -9.39 1.41
CA ASN A 217 27.13 -8.37 1.03
C ASN A 217 27.20 -7.19 2.02
N PHE A 218 26.45 -7.24 3.13
CA PHE A 218 26.38 -6.19 4.16
C PHE A 218 26.20 -4.76 3.59
N GLY A 219 25.28 -4.59 2.63
CA GLY A 219 25.14 -3.33 1.91
C GLY A 219 23.73 -3.01 1.42
N VAL A 220 23.51 -1.73 1.12
CA VAL A 220 22.26 -1.24 0.52
C VAL A 220 22.29 -1.49 -0.98
N ARG A 221 21.21 -2.07 -1.54
CA ARG A 221 21.05 -2.24 -2.99
C ARG A 221 20.42 -0.99 -3.60
N TRP A 222 21.25 0.04 -3.82
CA TRP A 222 20.82 1.36 -4.30
C TRP A 222 20.04 1.31 -5.62
N ASN A 223 20.41 0.42 -6.53
CA ASN A 223 19.73 0.22 -7.82
C ASN A 223 18.28 -0.28 -7.70
N ARG A 224 17.86 -0.78 -6.54
CA ARG A 224 16.48 -1.25 -6.29
C ARG A 224 15.62 -0.18 -5.63
N LEU A 225 16.22 0.86 -5.05
CA LEU A 225 15.50 1.90 -4.34
C LEU A 225 14.63 2.71 -5.31
N GLY A 226 13.33 2.81 -5.03
CA GLY A 226 12.36 3.50 -5.87
C GLY A 226 11.90 2.71 -7.10
N SER A 227 12.38 1.47 -7.27
CA SER A 227 11.96 0.64 -8.41
C SER A 227 10.48 0.27 -8.30
N LEU A 228 9.75 0.48 -9.40
CA LEU A 228 8.35 0.05 -9.51
C LEU A 228 8.28 -1.46 -9.67
N ILE A 229 7.32 -2.06 -8.97
CA ILE A 229 7.03 -3.48 -9.09
C ILE A 229 6.06 -3.62 -10.26
N LYS A 230 6.52 -4.31 -11.30
CA LYS A 230 5.74 -4.67 -12.47
C LYS A 230 5.50 -6.17 -12.47
#